data_AF-A0A8T7L5D1-F1
#
_entry.id   AF-A0A8T7L5D1-F1
#
_cell.length_a   1.000
_cell.length_b   1.000
_cell.length_c   1.000
_cell.angle_alpha   90.00
_cell.angle_beta   90.00
_cell.angle_gamma   90.00
#
_symmetry.space_group_name_H-M   'P 1'
#
loop_
_entity.id
_entity.type
_entity.pdbx_description
1 polymer ?
#
loop_
_entity_poly.entity_id
_entity_poly.type
_entity_poly.pdbx_seq_one_letter_code
_entity_poly.pdbx_strand_id
1 'polypeptide(L)'
;MTFYQEECGSLKLNSDYNIAYNVKNVVCGVDGDYTTSGSHDICQNPQLAGPLAGVEYGMMPLPGSPAIDSGDNSVCPPDDYPGSPRPAGGICNRGAYE
;
A
#
# COMPACT_ATOMS: atom_id res chain seq x y z
N MET A 1 -0.96 -4.37 -6.17
CA MET A 1 -0.63 -5.82 -6.14
C MET A 1 -1.93 -6.58 -5.96
N THR A 2 -2.31 -7.46 -6.88
CA THR A 2 -3.47 -8.35 -6.68
C THR A 2 -2.95 -9.69 -6.18
N PHE A 3 -3.21 -10.01 -4.91
CA PHE A 3 -2.94 -11.32 -4.32
C PHE A 3 -4.27 -12.04 -4.13
N TYR A 4 -4.45 -13.17 -4.78
CA TYR A 4 -5.61 -14.05 -4.61
C TYR A 4 -5.12 -15.46 -4.36
N GLN A 5 -5.53 -16.03 -3.24
CA GLN A 5 -5.21 -17.40 -2.87
C GLN A 5 -6.39 -17.97 -2.08
N GLU A 6 -7.01 -18.99 -2.64
CA GLU A 6 -7.95 -19.89 -1.97
C GLU A 6 -7.45 -21.32 -2.25
N GLU A 7 -7.62 -22.23 -1.28
CA GLU A 7 -7.29 -23.68 -1.40
C GLU A 7 -5.81 -24.09 -1.47
N CYS A 8 -4.86 -23.22 -1.07
CA CYS A 8 -3.43 -23.57 -0.99
C CYS A 8 -2.83 -23.28 0.39
N GLY A 9 -3.30 -23.99 1.43
CA GLY A 9 -3.15 -23.63 2.85
C GLY A 9 -1.74 -23.43 3.44
N SER A 10 -0.66 -23.68 2.68
CA SER A 10 0.72 -23.40 3.12
C SER A 10 1.31 -22.10 2.57
N LEU A 11 0.68 -21.47 1.57
CA LEU A 11 1.18 -20.23 0.96
C LEU A 11 0.46 -19.03 1.59
N LYS A 12 1.21 -18.18 2.30
CA LYS A 12 0.74 -16.92 2.86
C LYS A 12 1.38 -15.73 2.15
N LEU A 13 0.67 -14.61 2.09
CA LEU A 13 1.29 -13.32 1.79
C LEU A 13 2.05 -12.83 3.02
N ASN A 14 3.38 -12.74 2.92
CA ASN A 14 4.19 -12.04 3.91
C ASN A 14 4.24 -10.57 3.51
N SER A 15 3.62 -9.71 4.32
CA SER A 15 3.42 -8.30 4.03
C SER A 15 4.10 -7.45 5.11
N ASP A 16 4.77 -6.36 4.73
CA ASP A 16 5.11 -5.26 5.63
C ASP A 16 5.15 -3.96 4.81
N TYR A 17 4.88 -2.82 5.46
CA TYR A 17 4.75 -1.50 4.83
C TYR A 17 3.70 -1.39 3.71
N ASN A 18 2.66 -2.23 3.73
CA ASN A 18 1.54 -2.14 2.79
C ASN A 18 0.37 -1.33 3.37
N ILE A 19 -0.47 -0.79 2.50
CA ILE A 19 -1.77 -0.23 2.88
C ILE A 19 -2.87 -1.06 2.23
N ALA A 20 -3.82 -1.52 3.05
CA ALA A 20 -4.88 -2.42 2.65
C ALA A 20 -6.24 -1.83 3.03
N TYR A 21 -7.14 -1.71 2.05
CA TYR A 21 -8.46 -1.13 2.26
C TYR A 21 -9.53 -1.92 1.51
N ASN A 22 -10.63 -2.25 2.19
CA ASN A 22 -11.71 -3.08 1.65
C ASN A 22 -11.22 -4.41 1.04
N VAL A 23 -10.21 -5.02 1.65
CA VAL A 23 -9.66 -6.31 1.25
C VAL A 23 -10.23 -7.44 2.11
N LYS A 24 -10.35 -8.62 1.51
CA LYS A 24 -10.68 -9.86 2.23
C LYS A 24 -9.38 -10.49 2.75
N ASN A 25 -9.45 -11.20 3.89
CA ASN A 25 -8.38 -12.06 4.41
C ASN A 25 -7.06 -11.35 4.83
N VAL A 26 -7.07 -10.03 4.98
CA VAL A 26 -5.95 -9.26 5.55
C VAL A 26 -6.45 -8.57 6.82
N VAL A 27 -5.78 -8.86 7.93
CA VAL A 27 -5.92 -8.13 9.20
C VAL A 27 -4.53 -7.65 9.57
N CYS A 28 -4.37 -6.34 9.75
CA CYS A 28 -3.04 -5.76 9.96
C CYS A 28 -2.44 -6.17 11.31
N GLY A 29 -1.14 -6.45 11.30
CA GLY A 29 -0.38 -6.85 12.49
C GLY A 29 -0.72 -8.24 13.02
N VAL A 30 -1.37 -9.09 12.21
CA VAL A 30 -1.76 -10.46 12.58
C VAL A 30 -1.10 -11.47 11.65
N ASP A 31 -0.62 -12.58 12.21
CA ASP A 31 -0.30 -13.79 11.46
C ASP A 31 -1.57 -14.65 11.31
N GLY A 32 -2.27 -14.45 10.19
CA GLY A 32 -3.52 -15.14 9.87
C GLY A 32 -3.32 -16.30 8.90
N ASP A 33 -4.43 -16.93 8.49
CA ASP A 33 -4.41 -18.10 7.61
C ASP A 33 -3.88 -17.79 6.20
N TYR A 34 -4.14 -16.58 5.70
CA TYR A 34 -3.84 -16.15 4.32
C TYR A 34 -2.71 -15.12 4.23
N THR A 35 -2.50 -14.36 5.31
CA THR A 35 -1.57 -13.23 5.34
C THR A 35 -0.83 -13.24 6.67
N THR A 36 0.49 -13.15 6.62
CA THR A 36 1.32 -12.75 7.75
C THR A 36 1.59 -11.26 7.58
N SER A 37 0.79 -10.45 8.28
CA SER A 37 0.87 -8.99 8.20
C SER A 37 1.85 -8.44 9.22
N GLY A 38 2.83 -7.69 8.73
CA GLY A 38 3.86 -7.02 9.51
C GLY A 38 3.31 -5.88 10.35
N SER A 39 4.10 -5.42 11.32
CA SER A 39 3.70 -4.37 12.25
C SER A 39 3.51 -3.01 11.59
N HIS A 40 4.06 -2.79 10.40
CA HIS A 40 3.94 -1.52 9.70
C HIS A 40 2.77 -1.50 8.72
N ASP A 41 2.07 -2.61 8.46
CA ASP A 41 0.91 -2.60 7.57
C ASP A 41 -0.22 -1.71 8.12
N ILE A 42 -0.88 -0.99 7.21
CA ILE A 42 -1.98 -0.07 7.53
C ILE A 42 -3.28 -0.61 6.93
N CYS A 43 -4.28 -0.85 7.76
CA CYS A 43 -5.60 -1.33 7.33
C CYS A 43 -6.62 -0.19 7.40
N GLN A 44 -6.43 0.84 6.58
CA GLN A 44 -7.23 2.07 6.57
C GLN A 44 -7.44 2.57 5.13
N ASN A 45 -8.46 3.41 4.93
CA ASN A 45 -8.69 4.04 3.63
C ASN A 45 -7.47 4.89 3.23
N PRO A 46 -6.81 4.64 2.09
CA PRO A 46 -5.67 5.42 1.63
C PRO A 46 -6.02 6.85 1.20
N GLN A 47 -7.30 7.23 1.14
CA GLN A 47 -7.75 8.58 0.80
C GLN A 47 -7.11 9.09 -0.50
N LEU A 48 -7.29 8.34 -1.59
CA LEU A 48 -6.77 8.70 -2.90
C LEU A 48 -7.73 9.65 -3.63
N ALA A 49 -7.17 10.61 -4.35
CA ALA A 49 -7.90 11.46 -5.28
C ALA A 49 -8.51 10.58 -6.39
N GLY A 50 -9.76 10.84 -6.77
CA GLY A 50 -10.47 10.06 -7.80
C GLY A 50 -10.43 10.72 -9.19
N PRO A 51 -11.08 10.08 -10.18
CA PRO A 51 -11.83 8.82 -10.06
C PRO A 51 -10.91 7.58 -10.05
N LEU A 52 -11.34 6.51 -9.37
CA LEU A 52 -10.64 5.21 -9.39
C LEU A 52 -11.09 4.32 -10.56
N ALA A 53 -11.54 4.93 -11.67
CA ALA A 53 -12.19 4.25 -12.78
C ALA A 53 -12.07 5.05 -14.08
N GLY A 54 -12.25 4.36 -15.22
CA GLY A 54 -12.15 4.99 -16.54
C GLY A 54 -10.70 5.18 -16.97
N VAL A 55 -10.42 6.22 -17.76
CA VAL A 55 -9.07 6.57 -18.24
C VAL A 55 -8.34 7.56 -17.33
N GLU A 56 -9.06 8.18 -16.40
CA GLU A 56 -8.52 9.12 -15.41
C GLU A 56 -8.34 8.37 -14.08
N TYR A 57 -7.36 7.47 -13.99
CA TYR A 57 -7.02 6.85 -12.71
C TYR A 57 -6.34 7.89 -11.81
N GLY A 58 -7.15 8.64 -11.05
CA GLY A 58 -6.65 9.40 -9.91
C GLY A 58 -6.18 8.41 -8.85
N MET A 59 -4.89 8.43 -8.50
CA MET A 59 -4.33 7.58 -7.43
C MET A 59 -3.40 8.39 -6.51
N MET A 60 -3.42 9.72 -6.65
CA MET A 60 -2.63 10.63 -5.83
C MET A 60 -3.20 10.68 -4.40
N PRO A 61 -2.39 10.50 -3.35
CA PRO A 61 -2.84 10.69 -1.97
C PRO A 61 -3.42 12.11 -1.75
N LEU A 62 -4.58 12.20 -1.11
CA LEU A 62 -5.11 13.49 -0.63
C LEU A 62 -4.33 13.98 0.59
N PRO A 63 -4.31 15.29 0.88
CA PRO A 63 -3.74 15.81 2.12
C PRO A 63 -4.32 15.11 3.35
N GLY A 64 -3.43 14.61 4.23
CA GLY A 64 -3.81 13.84 5.42
C GLY A 64 -3.99 12.34 5.20
N SER A 65 -3.79 11.85 3.97
CA SER A 65 -3.80 10.42 3.66
C SER A 65 -2.83 9.63 4.56
N PRO A 66 -3.21 8.44 5.05
CA PRO A 66 -2.30 7.55 5.78
C PRO A 66 -1.18 6.97 4.88
N ALA A 67 -1.26 7.16 3.57
CA ALA A 67 -0.19 6.78 2.64
C ALA A 67 0.95 7.80 2.62
N ILE A 68 0.75 9.03 3.11
CA ILE A 68 1.79 10.07 3.10
C ILE A 68 2.84 9.77 4.17
N ASP A 69 4.13 9.92 3.83
CA ASP A 69 5.27 9.80 4.73
C ASP A 69 5.27 8.51 5.60
N SER A 70 4.78 7.39 5.04
CA SER A 70 4.57 6.15 5.81
C SER A 70 5.30 4.92 5.25
N GLY A 71 6.04 5.07 4.16
CA GLY A 71 6.83 4.01 3.53
C GLY A 71 8.16 3.70 4.22
N ASP A 72 8.90 2.77 3.63
CA ASP A 72 10.27 2.46 4.00
C ASP A 72 11.25 3.03 2.96
N ASN A 73 11.98 4.07 3.37
CA ASN A 73 12.94 4.76 2.52
C ASN A 73 14.04 3.84 1.97
N SER A 74 14.35 2.74 2.65
CA SER A 74 15.44 1.85 2.24
C SER A 74 15.12 1.03 0.99
N VAL A 75 13.82 0.89 0.68
CA VAL A 75 13.31 0.12 -0.46
C VAL A 75 12.52 0.95 -1.46
N CYS A 76 12.40 2.25 -1.23
CA CYS A 76 11.65 3.13 -2.10
C CYS A 76 12.34 3.29 -3.47
N PRO A 77 11.62 3.06 -4.59
CA PRO A 77 12.15 3.34 -5.92
C PRO A 77 12.58 4.80 -6.05
N PRO A 78 13.57 5.12 -6.89
CA PRO A 78 14.08 6.49 -6.99
C PRO A 78 13.04 7.50 -7.48
N ASP A 79 12.07 7.06 -8.29
CA ASP A 79 11.02 7.90 -8.86
C ASP A 79 9.63 7.26 -8.67
N ASP A 80 8.60 8.10 -8.58
CA ASP A 80 7.20 7.69 -8.55
C ASP A 80 6.63 7.48 -9.97
N TYR A 81 5.34 7.17 -10.08
CA TYR A 81 4.71 6.90 -11.38
C TYR A 81 4.77 8.11 -12.35
N PRO A 82 4.50 9.35 -11.92
CA PRO A 82 4.75 10.55 -12.74
C PRO A 82 6.22 10.89 -13.02
N GLY A 83 7.17 10.32 -12.26
CA GLY A 83 8.60 10.59 -12.39
C GLY A 83 9.14 11.62 -11.38
N SER A 84 8.42 11.87 -10.29
CA SER A 84 8.89 12.68 -9.17
C SER A 84 9.86 11.88 -8.29
N PRO A 85 10.94 12.47 -7.76
CA PRO A 85 11.86 11.77 -6.87
C PRO A 85 11.18 11.25 -5.60
N ARG A 86 11.65 10.10 -5.09
CA ARG A 86 11.22 9.54 -3.79
C ARG A 86 12.43 9.26 -2.89
N PRO A 87 12.36 9.61 -1.59
CA PRO A 87 11.30 10.38 -0.94
C PRO A 87 11.35 11.88 -1.30
N ALA A 88 10.21 12.52 -1.56
CA ALA A 88 10.15 13.97 -1.78
C ALA A 88 10.09 14.80 -0.48
N GLY A 89 9.56 14.22 0.61
CA GLY A 89 9.34 14.89 1.91
C GLY A 89 10.24 14.39 3.05
N GLY A 90 11.16 13.47 2.77
CA GLY A 90 12.04 12.83 3.75
C GLY A 90 11.62 11.42 4.12
N ILE A 91 10.32 11.08 4.09
CA ILE A 91 9.83 9.69 4.11
C ILE A 91 9.03 9.47 2.82
N CYS A 92 9.14 8.29 2.23
CA CYS A 92 8.40 8.02 1.00
C CYS A 92 6.93 7.73 1.29
N ASN A 93 6.07 8.12 0.36
CA ASN A 93 4.67 7.72 0.44
C ASN A 93 4.53 6.23 0.13
N ARG A 94 3.48 5.59 0.63
CA ARG A 94 3.09 4.24 0.19
C ARG A 94 2.29 4.31 -1.09
N GLY A 95 2.59 3.41 -2.02
CA GLY A 95 1.92 3.34 -3.32
C GLY A 95 2.76 3.95 -4.44
N ALA A 96 2.09 4.37 -5.51
CA ALA A 96 2.75 4.74 -6.76
C ALA A 96 3.03 6.24 -6.92
N TYR A 97 2.58 7.08 -5.99
CA TYR A 97 2.64 8.54 -6.09
C TYR A 97 3.20 9.13 -4.82
N GLU A 98 4.03 10.15 -4.99
CA GLU A 98 4.55 11.00 -3.91
C GLU A 98 3.66 12.22 -3.63
#